data_AF-A0A7U9QXR3-F1
#
_entry.id   AF-A0A7U9QXR3-F1
#
_cell.length_a   1.000
_cell.length_b   1.000
_cell.length_c   1.000
_cell.angle_alpha   90.00
_cell.angle_beta   90.00
_cell.angle_gamma   90.00
#
_symmetry.space_group_name_H-M   'P 1'
#
loop_
_entity.id
_entity.type
_entity.pdbx_description
1 polymer ?
#
loop_
_entity_poly.entity_id
_entity_poly.type
_entity_poly.pdbx_seq_one_letter_code
_entity_poly.pdbx_strand_id
1 'polypeptide(L)'
;MMKRLIRAELKKLKRQKIVFVGYLSILFSFIITFAQQMRIKARAPEWEGFAEMFFYNNAMLFLPFTVSLIGGYMIDQEYARDTLKNLLVIPVRWQDAIKAKVAVLFLLMIRVALFEMVLLLSAGIMLRNCPAVLMMTGVCMKALAYNTCITLSILPVILWFGKNGGKYIWGSILSMLVGASGVFVVNGRVAYWHPVTVCFSFLSDIYGDKSVIGYMKSGAAIFLYGLLCTLVYWIRYCRENR
;
A
#
# COMPACT_ATOMS: atom_id res chain seq x y z
N MET A 1 -17.38 -19.74 -6.52
CA MET A 1 -17.50 -18.60 -7.46
C MET A 1 -16.37 -17.58 -7.30
N MET A 2 -16.18 -17.01 -6.09
CA MET A 2 -15.16 -15.99 -5.79
C MET A 2 -13.73 -16.32 -6.24
N LYS A 3 -13.26 -17.56 -6.02
CA LYS A 3 -11.92 -18.01 -6.47
C LYS A 3 -11.72 -17.89 -8.00
N ARG A 4 -12.76 -18.15 -8.80
CA ARG A 4 -12.70 -18.01 -10.26
C ARG A 4 -12.61 -16.54 -10.68
N LEU A 5 -13.31 -15.68 -9.95
CA LEU A 5 -13.32 -14.24 -10.16
C LEU A 5 -11.96 -13.61 -9.85
N ILE A 6 -11.36 -13.98 -8.71
CA ILE A 6 -9.98 -13.57 -8.36
C ILE A 6 -8.97 -14.02 -9.43
N ARG A 7 -9.07 -15.27 -9.93
CA ARG A 7 -8.19 -15.74 -11.01
C ARG A 7 -8.38 -14.95 -12.31
N ALA A 8 -9.62 -14.60 -12.65
CA ALA A 8 -9.91 -13.80 -13.83
C ALA A 8 -9.28 -12.40 -13.72
N GLU A 9 -9.47 -11.74 -12.57
CA GLU A 9 -8.86 -10.43 -12.28
C GLU A 9 -7.33 -10.48 -12.27
N LEU A 10 -6.72 -11.52 -11.69
CA LEU A 10 -5.26 -11.71 -11.76
C LEU A 10 -4.75 -11.86 -13.20
N LYS A 11 -5.50 -12.57 -14.05
CA LYS A 11 -5.13 -12.75 -15.46
C LYS A 11 -5.25 -11.45 -16.26
N LYS A 12 -6.24 -10.60 -15.94
CA LYS A 12 -6.35 -9.23 -16.48
C LYS A 12 -5.15 -8.39 -16.05
N LEU A 13 -4.86 -8.37 -14.75
CA LEU A 13 -3.78 -7.58 -14.18
C LEU A 13 -2.41 -7.94 -14.76
N LYS A 14 -2.12 -9.23 -14.98
CA LYS A 14 -0.85 -9.69 -15.60
C LYS A 14 -0.63 -9.13 -17.01
N ARG A 15 -1.70 -8.78 -17.74
CA ARG A 15 -1.62 -8.20 -19.09
C ARG A 15 -1.51 -6.68 -19.08
N GLN A 16 -1.67 -6.04 -17.94
CA GLN A 16 -1.72 -4.58 -17.82
C GLN A 16 -0.36 -4.01 -17.46
N LYS A 17 0.05 -2.98 -18.22
CA LYS A 17 1.31 -2.25 -17.96
C LYS A 17 1.27 -1.46 -16.64
N ILE A 18 0.09 -1.20 -16.07
CA ILE A 18 -0.01 -0.39 -14.84
C ILE A 18 0.68 -1.03 -13.63
N VAL A 19 0.79 -2.37 -13.61
CA VAL A 19 1.54 -3.09 -12.57
C VAL A 19 3.01 -2.66 -12.54
N PHE A 20 3.58 -2.30 -13.70
CA PHE A 20 4.95 -1.83 -13.82
C PHE A 20 5.18 -0.52 -13.05
N VAL A 21 4.16 0.34 -12.95
CA VAL A 21 4.23 1.58 -12.16
C VAL A 21 4.54 1.26 -10.70
N GLY A 22 3.99 0.17 -10.16
CA GLY A 22 4.29 -0.25 -8.80
C GLY A 22 5.74 -0.65 -8.60
N TYR A 23 6.29 -1.48 -9.48
CA TYR A 23 7.71 -1.84 -9.41
C TYR A 23 8.63 -0.65 -9.60
N LEU A 24 8.29 0.26 -10.54
CA LEU A 24 9.07 1.46 -10.79
C LEU A 24 9.07 2.42 -9.59
N SER A 25 7.94 2.54 -8.89
CA SER A 25 7.83 3.38 -7.69
C SER A 25 8.76 2.91 -6.56
N ILE A 26 8.85 1.60 -6.36
CA ILE A 26 9.75 1.00 -5.37
C ILE A 26 11.21 1.22 -5.77
N LEU A 27 11.54 1.05 -7.05
CA LEU A 27 12.89 1.32 -7.55
C LEU A 27 13.30 2.77 -7.31
N PHE A 28 12.41 3.74 -7.54
CA PHE A 28 12.69 5.13 -7.22
C PHE A 28 12.89 5.36 -5.72
N SER A 29 12.05 4.76 -4.87
CA SER A 29 12.25 4.80 -3.42
C SER A 29 13.61 4.24 -3.00
N PHE A 30 14.04 3.13 -3.62
CA PHE A 30 15.32 2.49 -3.34
C PHE A 30 16.50 3.38 -3.74
N ILE A 31 16.44 3.99 -4.94
CA ILE A 31 17.45 4.94 -5.43
C ILE A 31 17.57 6.15 -4.49
N ILE A 32 16.44 6.70 -4.05
CA ILE A 32 16.42 7.85 -3.12
C ILE A 32 17.06 7.46 -1.78
N THR A 33 16.70 6.31 -1.24
CA THR A 33 17.26 5.81 0.03
C THR A 33 18.76 5.60 -0.09
N PHE A 34 19.21 4.98 -1.19
CA PHE A 34 20.63 4.78 -1.46
C PHE A 34 21.40 6.10 -1.59
N ALA A 35 20.82 7.08 -2.30
CA ALA A 35 21.41 8.41 -2.44
C ALA A 35 21.50 9.15 -1.09
N GLN A 36 20.48 9.03 -0.22
CA GLN A 36 20.49 9.61 1.12
C GLN A 36 21.56 8.95 2.00
N GLN A 37 21.69 7.63 1.94
CA GLN A 37 22.70 6.87 2.68
C GLN A 37 24.12 7.26 2.29
N MET A 38 24.37 7.51 1.00
CA MET A 38 25.67 8.00 0.51
C MET A 38 26.04 9.38 1.05
N ARG A 39 25.07 10.19 1.49
CA ARG A 39 25.29 11.53 2.06
C ARG A 39 25.52 11.51 3.57
N ILE A 40 24.97 10.52 4.29
CA ILE A 40 25.03 10.41 5.76
C ILE A 40 26.37 9.78 6.25
N LYS A 41 27.43 9.82 5.43
CA LYS A 41 28.74 9.12 5.55
C LYS A 41 29.61 9.38 6.83
N ALA A 42 29.03 9.62 8.00
CA ALA A 42 29.74 9.66 9.28
C ALA A 42 29.82 8.30 10.01
N ARG A 43 29.08 7.26 9.57
CA ARG A 43 29.19 5.88 10.10
C ARG A 43 28.74 4.89 9.04
N ALA A 44 29.37 3.71 8.95
CA ALA A 44 28.88 2.64 8.07
C ALA A 44 27.44 2.29 8.48
N PRO A 45 26.44 2.44 7.60
CA PRO A 45 25.06 2.18 7.98
C PRO A 45 24.89 0.68 8.22
N GLU A 46 24.35 0.33 9.38
CA GLU A 46 23.87 -1.01 9.64
C GLU A 46 22.74 -1.33 8.65
N TRP A 47 22.71 -2.56 8.14
CA TRP A 47 21.73 -2.99 7.14
C TRP A 47 20.28 -2.75 7.60
N GLU A 48 20.02 -2.88 8.90
CA GLU A 48 18.72 -2.61 9.50
C GLU A 48 18.31 -1.14 9.42
N GLY A 49 19.25 -0.21 9.65
CA GLY A 49 19.01 1.22 9.45
C GLY A 49 18.73 1.60 7.99
N PHE A 50 19.37 0.90 7.05
CA PHE A 50 19.05 1.04 5.62
C PHE A 50 17.61 0.56 5.32
N ALA A 51 17.22 -0.58 5.89
CA ALA A 51 15.88 -1.16 5.70
C ALA A 51 14.77 -0.25 6.25
N GLU A 52 14.94 0.26 7.47
CA GLU A 52 13.98 1.20 8.08
C GLU A 52 13.86 2.49 7.28
N MET A 53 14.97 3.05 6.79
CA MET A 53 14.95 4.25 5.94
C MET A 53 14.27 3.98 4.60
N PHE A 54 14.49 2.81 4.02
CA PHE A 54 13.82 2.39 2.78
C PHE A 54 12.30 2.26 2.98
N PHE A 55 11.86 1.60 4.05
CA PHE A 55 10.43 1.48 4.38
C PHE A 55 9.80 2.85 4.63
N TYR A 56 10.51 3.73 5.35
CA TYR A 56 10.06 5.11 5.57
C TYR A 56 9.84 5.86 4.26
N ASN A 57 10.83 5.89 3.37
CA ASN A 57 10.72 6.61 2.09
C ASN A 57 9.63 6.00 1.20
N ASN A 58 9.53 4.69 1.17
CA ASN A 58 8.55 3.98 0.36
C ASN A 58 7.11 4.28 0.84
N ALA A 59 6.87 4.16 2.14
CA ALA A 59 5.58 4.42 2.75
C ALA A 59 5.13 5.88 2.63
N MET A 60 6.04 6.84 2.79
CA MET A 60 5.67 8.27 2.76
C MET A 60 5.48 8.80 1.34
N LEU A 61 6.27 8.33 0.37
CA LEU A 61 6.32 8.96 -0.95
C LEU A 61 5.61 8.17 -2.05
N PHE A 62 5.79 6.85 -2.09
CA PHE A 62 5.48 6.07 -3.30
C PHE A 62 4.31 5.12 -3.12
N LEU A 63 4.22 4.44 -1.97
CA LEU A 63 3.25 3.38 -1.75
C LEU A 63 1.80 3.89 -1.73
N PRO A 64 1.46 5.00 -1.04
CA PRO A 64 0.12 5.56 -1.05
C PRO A 64 -0.40 5.90 -2.45
N PHE A 65 0.46 6.54 -3.23
CA PHE A 65 0.19 6.89 -4.62
C PHE A 65 -0.02 5.64 -5.47
N THR A 66 0.89 4.68 -5.39
CA THR A 66 0.91 3.47 -6.21
C THR A 66 -0.29 2.58 -5.96
N VAL A 67 -0.59 2.32 -4.67
CA VAL A 67 -1.73 1.50 -4.26
C VAL A 67 -3.03 2.13 -4.77
N SER A 68 -3.19 3.44 -4.58
CA SER A 68 -4.39 4.14 -5.03
C SER A 68 -4.51 4.18 -6.55
N LEU A 69 -3.41 4.34 -7.27
CA LEU A 69 -3.42 4.36 -8.72
C LEU A 69 -3.81 3.01 -9.30
N ILE A 70 -3.18 1.93 -8.85
CA ILE A 70 -3.46 0.58 -9.35
C ILE A 70 -4.87 0.15 -8.92
N GLY A 71 -5.22 0.31 -7.64
CA GLY A 71 -6.53 -0.06 -7.13
C GLY A 71 -7.66 0.74 -7.77
N GLY A 72 -7.48 2.05 -7.92
CA GLY A 72 -8.44 2.94 -8.55
C GLY A 72 -8.63 2.63 -10.03
N TYR A 73 -7.54 2.40 -10.77
CA TYR A 73 -7.57 1.99 -12.17
C TYR A 73 -8.26 0.64 -12.38
N MET A 74 -7.99 -0.35 -11.50
CA MET A 74 -8.65 -1.65 -11.56
C MET A 74 -10.16 -1.50 -11.47
N ILE A 75 -10.66 -0.62 -10.59
CA ILE A 75 -12.10 -0.35 -10.45
C ILE A 75 -12.62 0.44 -11.66
N ASP A 76 -11.93 1.51 -12.05
CA ASP A 76 -12.30 2.42 -13.13
C ASP A 76 -12.49 1.73 -14.49
N GLN A 77 -11.64 0.76 -14.80
CA GLN A 77 -11.71 0.02 -16.07
C GLN A 77 -13.06 -0.63 -16.36
N GLU A 78 -13.82 -1.00 -15.33
CA GLU A 78 -15.14 -1.59 -15.55
C GLU A 78 -16.22 -0.57 -15.90
N TYR A 79 -16.04 0.68 -15.45
CA TYR A 79 -16.91 1.81 -15.76
C TYR A 79 -16.54 2.43 -17.12
N ALA A 80 -15.25 2.59 -17.40
CA ALA A 80 -14.76 3.22 -18.62
C ALA A 80 -14.98 2.39 -19.90
N ARG A 81 -15.13 1.07 -19.78
CA ARG A 81 -15.25 0.16 -20.95
C ARG A 81 -16.67 -0.35 -21.21
N ASP A 82 -17.70 0.20 -20.56
CA ASP A 82 -19.10 -0.28 -20.60
C ASP A 82 -19.27 -1.78 -20.26
N THR A 83 -18.21 -2.41 -19.75
CA THR A 83 -18.20 -3.85 -19.43
C THR A 83 -19.11 -4.19 -18.26
N LEU A 84 -19.57 -3.20 -17.49
CA LEU A 84 -20.60 -3.37 -16.48
C LEU A 84 -21.87 -3.99 -17.08
N LYS A 85 -22.26 -3.56 -18.29
CA LYS A 85 -23.44 -4.11 -19.01
C LYS A 85 -23.25 -5.57 -19.38
N ASN A 86 -22.06 -5.94 -19.88
CA ASN A 86 -21.72 -7.33 -20.17
C ASN A 86 -21.57 -8.21 -18.91
N LEU A 87 -21.19 -7.61 -17.78
CA LEU A 87 -21.12 -8.31 -16.50
C LEU A 87 -22.50 -8.63 -15.93
N LEU A 88 -23.53 -7.82 -16.24
CA LEU A 88 -24.94 -8.08 -15.86
C LEU A 88 -25.56 -9.25 -16.63
N VAL A 89 -25.02 -9.60 -17.80
CA VAL A 89 -25.46 -10.75 -18.61
C VAL A 89 -25.02 -12.08 -17.99
N ILE A 90 -23.91 -12.05 -17.25
CA ILE A 90 -23.43 -13.18 -16.45
C ILE A 90 -24.01 -12.99 -15.03
N PRO A 91 -24.45 -14.03 -14.30
CA PRO A 91 -25.06 -13.87 -12.97
C PRO A 91 -24.02 -13.55 -11.87
N VAL A 92 -23.19 -12.51 -12.05
CA VAL A 92 -22.18 -12.05 -11.10
C VAL A 92 -22.65 -10.75 -10.48
N ARG A 93 -22.79 -10.74 -9.14
CA ARG A 93 -23.12 -9.52 -8.41
C ARG A 93 -21.92 -8.57 -8.45
N TRP A 94 -22.20 -7.31 -8.76
CA TRP A 94 -21.21 -6.21 -8.78
C TRP A 94 -20.40 -6.10 -7.48
N GLN A 95 -21.07 -6.34 -6.36
CA GLN A 95 -20.47 -6.35 -5.02
C GLN A 95 -19.32 -7.36 -4.89
N ASP A 96 -19.48 -8.55 -5.48
CA ASP A 96 -18.48 -9.62 -5.42
C ASP A 96 -17.30 -9.36 -6.38
N ALA A 97 -17.54 -8.63 -7.47
CA ALA A 97 -16.48 -8.18 -8.37
C ALA A 97 -15.53 -7.18 -7.68
N ILE A 98 -16.08 -6.18 -6.98
CA ILE A 98 -15.28 -5.21 -6.23
C ILE A 98 -14.49 -5.88 -5.09
N LYS A 99 -15.11 -6.81 -4.33
CA LYS A 99 -14.41 -7.58 -3.31
C LYS A 99 -13.25 -8.39 -3.89
N ALA A 100 -13.42 -8.98 -5.08
CA ALA A 100 -12.36 -9.73 -5.73
C ALA A 100 -11.21 -8.82 -6.16
N LYS A 101 -11.51 -7.61 -6.65
CA LYS A 101 -10.49 -6.61 -7.01
C LYS A 101 -9.69 -6.14 -5.81
N VAL A 102 -10.35 -5.85 -4.69
CA VAL A 102 -9.67 -5.51 -3.43
C VAL A 102 -8.75 -6.66 -2.99
N ALA A 103 -9.22 -7.92 -3.05
CA ALA A 103 -8.38 -9.07 -2.74
C ALA A 103 -7.16 -9.18 -3.68
N VAL A 104 -7.34 -8.91 -4.97
CA VAL A 104 -6.25 -8.90 -5.96
C VAL A 104 -5.27 -7.75 -5.71
N LEU A 105 -5.75 -6.59 -5.27
CA LEU A 105 -4.90 -5.47 -4.86
C LEU A 105 -4.00 -5.88 -3.68
N PHE A 106 -4.54 -6.51 -2.64
CA PHE A 106 -3.74 -7.03 -1.53
C PHE A 106 -2.72 -8.08 -1.99
N LEU A 107 -3.12 -9.01 -2.87
CA LEU A 107 -2.19 -9.99 -3.44
C LEU A 107 -1.08 -9.32 -4.26
N LEU A 108 -1.37 -8.21 -4.94
CA LEU A 108 -0.36 -7.44 -5.65
C LEU A 108 0.60 -6.76 -4.67
N MET A 109 0.10 -6.18 -3.58
CA MET A 109 0.94 -5.54 -2.57
C MET A 109 1.85 -6.53 -1.84
N ILE A 110 1.42 -7.77 -1.66
CA ILE A 110 2.30 -8.86 -1.21
C ILE A 110 3.44 -9.11 -2.21
N ARG A 111 3.17 -9.11 -3.53
CA ARG A 111 4.22 -9.28 -4.55
C ARG A 111 5.19 -8.11 -4.62
N VAL A 112 4.67 -6.89 -4.42
CA VAL A 112 5.43 -5.64 -4.33
C VAL A 112 6.36 -5.68 -3.10
N ALA A 113 5.86 -6.10 -1.94
CA ALA A 113 6.67 -6.33 -0.74
C ALA A 113 7.77 -7.40 -0.97
N LEU A 114 7.47 -8.50 -1.67
CA LEU A 114 8.50 -9.49 -2.01
C LEU A 114 9.60 -8.89 -2.92
N PHE A 115 9.25 -7.97 -3.81
CA PHE A 115 10.23 -7.28 -4.64
C PHE A 115 11.08 -6.28 -3.83
N GLU A 116 10.48 -5.58 -2.88
CA GLU A 116 11.21 -4.75 -1.89
C GLU A 116 12.26 -5.58 -1.15
N MET A 117 11.92 -6.81 -0.75
CA MET A 117 12.85 -7.72 -0.08
C MET A 117 14.04 -8.10 -0.96
N VAL A 118 13.83 -8.35 -2.26
CA VAL A 118 14.93 -8.63 -3.20
C VAL A 118 15.88 -7.44 -3.32
N LEU A 119 15.35 -6.21 -3.35
CA LEU A 119 16.17 -4.99 -3.38
C LEU A 119 16.94 -4.76 -2.07
N LEU A 120 16.33 -5.05 -0.91
CA LEU A 120 17.03 -4.97 0.37
C LEU A 120 18.15 -6.00 0.49
N LEU A 121 17.93 -7.20 -0.04
CA LEU A 121 18.95 -8.25 -0.07
C LEU A 121 20.11 -7.88 -1.00
N SER A 122 19.82 -7.30 -2.17
CA SER A 122 20.87 -6.82 -3.07
C SER A 122 21.67 -5.67 -2.44
N ALA A 123 21.02 -4.75 -1.71
CA ALA A 123 21.70 -3.72 -0.93
C ALA A 123 22.63 -4.31 0.14
N GLY A 124 22.18 -5.33 0.88
CA GLY A 124 23.00 -6.00 1.90
C GLY A 124 24.26 -6.64 1.33
N ILE A 125 24.15 -7.27 0.16
CA ILE A 125 25.31 -7.83 -0.56
C ILE A 125 26.28 -6.70 -0.98
N MET A 126 25.77 -5.60 -1.53
CA MET A 126 26.60 -4.46 -1.96
C MET A 126 27.34 -3.80 -0.79
N LEU A 127 26.69 -3.72 0.38
CA LEU A 127 27.27 -3.15 1.60
C LEU A 127 28.22 -4.12 2.33
N ARG A 128 28.43 -5.34 1.80
CA ARG A 128 29.20 -6.44 2.43
C ARG A 128 28.77 -6.78 3.86
N ASN A 129 27.52 -6.47 4.20
CA ASN A 129 26.96 -6.65 5.53
C ASN A 129 25.69 -7.50 5.38
N CYS A 130 25.87 -8.83 5.27
CA CYS A 130 24.76 -9.76 5.15
C CYS A 130 24.15 -10.02 6.53
N PRO A 131 22.85 -9.76 6.72
CA PRO A 131 22.19 -10.00 8.00
C PRO A 131 22.04 -11.49 8.29
N ALA A 132 21.91 -11.84 9.57
CA ALA A 132 21.53 -13.18 9.99
C ALA A 132 20.13 -13.56 9.46
N VAL A 133 19.89 -14.87 9.26
CA VAL A 133 18.62 -15.39 8.73
C VAL A 133 17.41 -14.91 9.54
N LEU A 134 17.54 -14.86 10.87
CA LEU A 134 16.47 -14.40 11.76
C LEU A 134 16.10 -12.92 11.51
N MET A 135 17.09 -12.04 11.35
CA MET A 135 16.88 -10.63 11.04
C MET A 135 16.20 -10.45 9.67
N MET A 136 16.62 -11.24 8.68
CA MET A 136 16.02 -11.23 7.35
C MET A 136 14.54 -11.66 7.38
N THR A 137 14.19 -12.66 8.20
CA THR A 137 12.77 -13.05 8.38
C THR A 137 11.95 -11.95 9.06
N GLY A 138 12.50 -11.26 10.06
CA GLY A 138 11.83 -10.14 10.72
C GLY A 138 11.55 -8.97 9.76
N VAL A 139 12.54 -8.58 8.96
CA VAL A 139 12.40 -7.52 7.94
C VAL A 139 11.40 -7.91 6.84
N CYS A 140 11.34 -9.19 6.47
CA CYS A 140 10.32 -9.70 5.54
C CYS A 140 8.90 -9.50 6.06
N MET A 141 8.68 -9.85 7.33
CA MET A 141 7.39 -9.65 7.98
C MET A 141 7.03 -8.17 8.09
N LYS A 142 8.01 -7.30 8.40
CA LYS A 142 7.82 -5.85 8.40
C LYS A 142 7.41 -5.33 7.01
N ALA A 143 8.10 -5.72 5.94
CA ALA A 143 7.78 -5.28 4.58
C ALA A 143 6.35 -5.66 4.18
N LEU A 144 5.93 -6.91 4.45
CA LEU A 144 4.57 -7.38 4.21
C LEU A 144 3.54 -6.61 5.04
N ALA A 145 3.84 -6.37 6.32
CA ALA A 145 2.95 -5.66 7.22
C ALA A 145 2.78 -4.18 6.83
N TYR A 146 3.84 -3.49 6.42
CA TYR A 146 3.76 -2.10 5.93
C TYR A 146 2.88 -2.00 4.70
N ASN A 147 3.16 -2.82 3.68
CA ASN A 147 2.41 -2.82 2.42
C ASN A 147 0.92 -3.08 2.64
N THR A 148 0.57 -4.06 3.48
CA THR A 148 -0.83 -4.41 3.76
C THR A 148 -1.54 -3.39 4.64
N CYS A 149 -0.88 -2.90 5.70
CA CYS A 149 -1.44 -1.90 6.62
C CYS A 149 -1.74 -0.58 5.91
N ILE A 150 -0.78 -0.05 5.14
CA ILE A 150 -0.97 1.21 4.42
C ILE A 150 -2.04 1.06 3.33
N THR A 151 -2.08 -0.10 2.65
CA THR A 151 -3.13 -0.40 1.68
C THR A 151 -4.51 -0.38 2.33
N LEU A 152 -4.66 -0.97 3.52
CA LEU A 152 -5.92 -0.96 4.26
C LEU A 152 -6.36 0.47 4.63
N SER A 153 -5.43 1.29 5.11
CA SER A 153 -5.71 2.68 5.51
C SER A 153 -6.13 3.57 4.34
N ILE A 154 -5.59 3.32 3.14
CA ILE A 154 -5.85 4.14 1.94
C ILE A 154 -7.04 3.62 1.14
N LEU A 155 -7.41 2.35 1.32
CA LEU A 155 -8.51 1.69 0.62
C LEU A 155 -9.82 2.50 0.56
N PRO A 156 -10.25 3.24 1.60
CA PRO A 156 -11.46 4.06 1.50
C PRO A 156 -11.38 5.16 0.43
N VAL A 157 -10.21 5.77 0.25
CA VAL A 157 -9.98 6.77 -0.81
C VAL A 157 -10.11 6.12 -2.18
N ILE A 158 -9.53 4.92 -2.33
CA ILE A 158 -9.58 4.14 -3.58
C ILE A 158 -11.03 3.82 -3.97
N LEU A 159 -11.81 3.33 -3.01
CA LEU A 159 -13.22 2.98 -3.23
C LEU A 159 -14.07 4.21 -3.54
N TRP A 160 -13.77 5.35 -2.92
CA TRP A 160 -14.52 6.58 -3.17
C TRP A 160 -14.30 7.13 -4.59
N PHE A 161 -13.05 7.18 -5.04
CA PHE A 161 -12.68 7.76 -6.33
C PHE A 161 -12.72 6.77 -7.50
N GLY A 162 -12.61 5.46 -7.25
CA GLY A 162 -12.54 4.43 -8.28
C GLY A 162 -13.85 4.21 -9.05
N LYS A 163 -15.01 4.56 -8.47
CA LYS A 163 -16.32 4.40 -9.14
C LYS A 163 -16.55 5.40 -10.28
N ASN A 164 -15.98 6.59 -10.19
CA ASN A 164 -16.26 7.66 -11.13
C ASN A 164 -15.22 7.64 -12.25
N GLY A 165 -15.64 7.28 -13.47
CA GLY A 165 -14.82 7.21 -14.68
C GLY A 165 -13.75 8.31 -14.78
N GLY A 166 -12.47 7.93 -14.78
CA GLY A 166 -11.30 8.82 -14.87
C GLY A 166 -10.91 9.56 -13.58
N LYS A 167 -11.74 9.56 -12.53
CA LYS A 167 -11.45 10.28 -11.27
C LYS A 167 -10.50 9.52 -10.33
N TYR A 168 -10.13 8.29 -10.67
CA TYR A 168 -9.14 7.54 -9.90
C TYR A 168 -7.76 8.24 -9.84
N ILE A 169 -7.42 9.05 -10.84
CA ILE A 169 -6.19 9.87 -10.86
C ILE A 169 -6.21 10.87 -9.69
N TRP A 170 -7.34 11.54 -9.45
CA TRP A 170 -7.51 12.44 -8.32
C TRP A 170 -7.39 11.72 -6.97
N GLY A 171 -7.96 10.53 -6.84
CA GLY A 171 -7.77 9.69 -5.64
C GLY A 171 -6.30 9.32 -5.41
N SER A 172 -5.54 9.12 -6.48
CA SER A 172 -4.11 8.79 -6.42
C SER A 172 -3.26 9.99 -5.99
N ILE A 173 -3.56 11.17 -6.54
CA ILE A 173 -2.93 12.44 -6.12
C ILE A 173 -3.24 12.72 -4.64
N LEU A 174 -4.50 12.55 -4.22
CA LEU A 174 -4.88 12.73 -2.82
C LEU A 174 -4.12 11.75 -1.90
N SER A 175 -3.99 10.49 -2.31
CA SER A 175 -3.24 9.49 -1.55
C SER A 175 -1.75 9.83 -1.47
N MET A 176 -1.17 10.39 -2.53
CA MET A 176 0.20 10.90 -2.52
C MET A 176 0.37 12.05 -1.51
N LEU A 177 -0.56 13.00 -1.48
CA LEU A 177 -0.55 14.11 -0.52
C LEU A 177 -0.68 13.62 0.92
N VAL A 178 -1.54 12.62 1.16
CA VAL A 178 -1.66 11.95 2.46
C VAL A 178 -0.36 11.22 2.83
N GLY A 179 0.34 10.61 1.88
CA GLY A 179 1.69 10.09 2.10
C GLY A 179 2.67 11.17 2.54
N ALA A 180 2.76 12.23 1.75
CA ALA A 180 3.69 13.33 1.98
C ALA A 180 3.42 14.07 3.30
N SER A 181 2.15 14.22 3.72
CA SER A 181 1.80 14.80 5.02
C SER A 181 2.34 13.99 6.20
N GLY A 182 2.57 12.68 6.00
CA GLY A 182 3.15 11.81 7.01
C GLY A 182 4.54 12.25 7.49
N VAL A 183 5.34 12.86 6.61
CA VAL A 183 6.69 13.35 6.95
C VAL A 183 6.65 14.43 8.04
N PHE A 184 5.65 15.30 8.00
CA PHE A 184 5.50 16.37 8.99
C PHE A 184 4.89 15.87 10.30
N VAL A 185 4.15 14.77 10.24
CA VAL A 185 3.32 14.26 11.33
C VAL A 185 4.01 13.15 12.12
N VAL A 186 5.00 12.45 11.54
CA VAL A 186 5.61 11.23 12.10
C VAL A 186 6.18 11.40 13.52
N ASN A 187 6.67 12.60 13.87
CA ASN A 187 7.24 12.90 15.20
C ASN A 187 6.22 13.48 16.19
N GLY A 188 4.97 13.66 15.79
CA GLY A 188 3.93 14.29 16.61
C GLY A 188 2.88 13.31 17.14
N ARG A 189 2.01 13.77 18.04
CA ARG A 189 0.87 12.99 18.56
C ARG A 189 -0.16 12.60 17.49
N VAL A 190 -0.15 13.28 16.35
CA VAL A 190 -1.03 12.99 15.20
C VAL A 190 -0.53 11.77 14.40
N ALA A 191 0.72 11.32 14.62
CA ALA A 191 1.27 10.12 13.97
C ALA A 191 0.40 8.88 14.17
N TYR A 192 -0.21 8.73 15.35
CA TYR A 192 -1.08 7.60 15.69
C TYR A 192 -2.40 7.58 14.93
N TRP A 193 -2.82 8.72 14.36
CA TRP A 193 -4.11 8.88 13.70
C TRP A 193 -3.99 9.09 12.19
N HIS A 194 -2.77 9.14 11.66
CA HIS A 194 -2.56 9.47 10.27
C HIS A 194 -2.41 8.19 9.42
N PRO A 195 -3.05 8.09 8.23
CA PRO A 195 -3.27 6.82 7.51
C PRO A 195 -2.00 6.02 7.19
N VAL A 196 -0.89 6.72 7.00
CA VAL A 196 0.41 6.12 6.62
C VAL A 196 1.32 5.91 7.83
N THR A 197 1.34 6.87 8.75
CA THR A 197 2.23 6.86 9.93
C THR A 197 1.76 5.89 11.01
N VAL A 198 0.45 5.57 11.03
CA VAL A 198 -0.14 4.63 12.00
C VAL A 198 0.55 3.26 12.01
N CYS A 199 1.04 2.81 10.85
CA CYS A 199 1.73 1.53 10.71
C CYS A 199 3.14 1.56 11.32
N PHE A 200 3.80 2.72 11.36
CA PHE A 200 5.15 2.87 11.92
C PHE A 200 5.19 2.67 13.42
N SER A 201 4.11 3.05 14.14
CA SER A 201 4.03 2.83 15.59
C SER A 201 4.24 1.37 15.96
N PHE A 202 3.75 0.43 15.14
CA PHE A 202 3.84 -1.01 15.38
C PHE A 202 5.09 -1.67 14.81
N LEU A 203 5.53 -1.22 13.64
CA LEU A 203 6.44 -1.97 12.79
C LEU A 203 7.85 -1.39 12.75
N SER A 204 8.01 -0.11 13.10
CA SER A 204 9.30 0.56 12.99
C SER A 204 10.01 0.57 14.33
N ASP A 205 11.32 0.37 14.27
CA ASP A 205 12.16 0.47 15.46
C ASP A 205 12.75 1.85 15.70
N ILE A 206 12.73 2.71 14.68
CA ILE A 206 13.39 4.03 14.68
C ILE A 206 12.37 5.18 14.70
N TYR A 207 11.25 5.02 14.01
CA TYR A 207 10.20 6.03 13.81
C TYR A 207 8.95 5.74 14.65
N GLY A 208 8.49 6.74 15.41
CA GLY A 208 7.29 6.68 16.23
C GLY A 208 7.57 6.40 17.71
N ASP A 209 6.85 7.11 18.58
CA ASP A 209 7.01 6.98 20.03
C ASP A 209 6.34 5.69 20.54
N LYS A 210 7.16 4.80 21.11
CA LYS A 210 6.81 3.45 21.59
C LYS A 210 6.12 3.52 22.96
N SER A 211 4.96 4.16 23.01
CA SER A 211 4.10 4.22 24.19
C SER A 211 2.98 3.18 24.10
N VAL A 212 2.67 2.50 25.22
CA VAL A 212 1.52 1.57 25.33
C VAL A 212 0.21 2.25 24.87
N ILE A 213 0.03 3.51 25.26
CA ILE A 213 -1.12 4.33 24.86
C ILE A 213 -1.09 4.63 23.35
N GLY A 214 0.11 4.81 22.78
CA GLY A 214 0.32 5.01 21.36
C GLY A 214 -0.09 3.79 20.53
N TYR A 215 0.31 2.59 20.93
CA TYR A 215 -0.10 1.33 20.28
C TYR A 215 -1.62 1.17 20.28
N MET A 216 -2.28 1.45 21.41
CA MET A 216 -3.74 1.38 21.49
C MET A 216 -4.42 2.39 20.55
N LYS A 217 -3.90 3.63 20.48
CA LYS A 217 -4.43 4.66 19.58
C LYS A 217 -4.26 4.28 18.10
N SER A 218 -3.08 3.81 17.72
CA SER A 218 -2.84 3.35 16.34
C SER A 218 -3.72 2.15 15.97
N GLY A 219 -3.94 1.23 16.91
CA GLY A 219 -4.83 0.07 16.71
C GLY A 219 -6.27 0.50 16.50
N ALA A 220 -6.77 1.44 17.31
CA ALA A 220 -8.09 2.03 17.15
C ALA A 220 -8.23 2.77 15.81
N ALA A 221 -7.20 3.49 15.36
CA ALA A 221 -7.22 4.18 14.08
C ALA A 221 -7.30 3.21 12.88
N ILE A 222 -6.52 2.12 12.87
CA ILE A 222 -6.60 1.09 11.82
C ILE A 222 -8.01 0.47 11.78
N PHE A 223 -8.59 0.17 12.94
CA PHE A 223 -9.95 -0.35 13.03
C PHE A 223 -10.97 0.65 12.46
N LEU A 224 -10.83 1.94 12.79
CA LEU A 224 -11.67 3.01 12.24
C LEU A 224 -11.53 3.15 10.73
N TYR A 225 -10.33 3.02 10.16
CA TYR A 225 -10.16 2.98 8.69
C TYR A 225 -10.83 1.76 8.07
N GLY A 226 -10.78 0.60 8.74
CA GLY A 226 -11.53 -0.58 8.34
C GLY A 226 -13.04 -0.35 8.32
N LEU A 227 -13.60 0.29 9.35
CA LEU A 227 -15.01 0.68 9.40
C LEU A 227 -15.37 1.72 8.34
N LEU A 228 -14.51 2.71 8.12
CA LEU A 228 -14.70 3.72 7.09
C LEU A 228 -14.70 3.06 5.70
N CYS A 229 -13.84 2.07 5.48
CA CYS A 229 -13.82 1.27 4.26
C CYS A 229 -15.13 0.52 4.04
N THR A 230 -15.68 -0.15 5.07
CA THR A 230 -16.96 -0.89 4.94
C THR A 230 -18.13 0.05 4.71
N LEU A 231 -18.15 1.22 5.37
CA LEU A 231 -19.14 2.27 5.16
C LEU A 231 -19.11 2.83 3.74
N VAL A 232 -17.92 3.21 3.24
CA VAL A 232 -17.76 3.70 1.85
C VAL A 232 -18.18 2.63 0.85
N TYR A 233 -17.77 1.39 1.06
CA TYR A 233 -18.19 0.26 0.24
C TYR A 233 -19.72 0.14 0.20
N TRP A 234 -20.37 0.18 1.36
CA TRP A 234 -21.83 0.06 1.46
C TRP A 234 -22.57 1.22 0.79
N ILE A 235 -22.14 2.45 1.04
CA ILE A 235 -22.76 3.66 0.47
C ILE A 235 -22.63 3.67 -1.05
N ARG A 236 -21.43 3.43 -1.60
CA ARG A 236 -21.16 3.60 -3.04
C ARG A 236 -21.49 2.39 -3.89
N TYR A 237 -21.42 1.18 -3.35
CA TYR A 237 -21.54 -0.06 -4.13
C TYR A 237 -22.75 -0.93 -3.76
N CYS A 238 -23.33 -0.76 -2.56
CA CYS A 238 -24.52 -1.52 -2.15
C CYS A 238 -25.82 -0.73 -2.26
N ARG A 239 -25.82 0.56 -1.88
CA ARG A 239 -27.05 1.37 -1.82
C ARG A 239 -27.62 1.76 -3.18
N GLU A 240 -26.78 1.84 -4.21
CA GLU A 240 -27.13 2.37 -5.53
C GLU A 240 -27.54 1.29 -6.55
N ASN A 241 -27.54 0.01 -6.15
CA ASN A 241 -28.00 -1.14 -6.95
C ASN A 241 -29.39 -1.66 -6.49
N ARG A 242 -30.15 -0.83 -5.76
CA ARG A 242 -31.60 -1.01 -5.52
C ARG A 242 -32.34 0.02 -6.37
#